data_AF-A0A3D0MXK5-F1
#
_entry.id   AF-A0A3D0MXK5-F1
#
_cell.length_a   1.000
_cell.length_b   1.000
_cell.length_c   1.000
_cell.angle_alpha   90.00
_cell.angle_beta   90.00
_cell.angle_gamma   90.00
#
_symmetry.space_group_name_H-M   'P 1'
#
loop_
_entity.id
_entity.type
_entity.pdbx_description
1 polymer ?
#
loop_
_entity_poly.entity_id
_entity_poly.type
_entity_poly.pdbx_seq_one_letter_code
_entity_poly.pdbx_strand_id
1 'polypeptide(L)'
;MKKGELIEILIIDLNSSGVGLGRTLENFVIFVPKTLPGDLVTAKISKVKSNYAEAKLIDIITPSPSRIEPYCMHFGVCGGCKI
;
A
#
# COMPACT_ATOMS: atom_id res chain seq x y z
N MET A 1 -14.87 -1.12 9.65
CA MET A 1 -13.41 -1.33 9.85
C MET A 1 -13.03 -1.10 11.30
N LYS A 2 -12.41 -2.09 11.93
CA LYS A 2 -11.88 -2.01 13.30
C LYS A 2 -10.35 -2.13 13.32
N LYS A 3 -9.71 -1.58 14.35
CA LYS A 3 -8.27 -1.78 14.57
C LYS A 3 -7.97 -3.27 14.74
N GLY A 4 -7.01 -3.78 13.96
CA GLY A 4 -6.60 -5.18 13.97
C GLY A 4 -7.28 -6.07 12.94
N GLU A 5 -8.29 -5.55 12.24
CA GLU A 5 -8.98 -6.25 11.14
C GLU A 5 -8.04 -6.44 9.95
N LEU A 6 -8.07 -7.64 9.37
CA LEU A 6 -7.38 -7.94 8.12
C LEU A 6 -8.34 -7.70 6.97
N ILE A 7 -7.90 -6.96 5.98
CA ILE A 7 -8.67 -6.63 4.79
C ILE A 7 -7.84 -6.91 3.55
N GLU A 8 -8.53 -7.28 2.48
CA GLU A 8 -7.95 -7.38 1.15
C GLU A 8 -8.25 -6.09 0.41
N ILE A 9 -7.23 -5.46 -0.15
CA ILE A 9 -7.42 -4.21 -0.87
C ILE A 9 -6.54 -4.14 -2.10
N LEU A 10 -7.15 -3.70 -3.20
CA LEU A 10 -6.43 -3.34 -4.42
C LEU A 10 -5.89 -1.93 -4.25
N ILE A 11 -4.59 -1.79 -4.42
CA ILE A 11 -3.93 -0.50 -4.44
C ILE A 11 -4.15 0.11 -5.83
N ILE A 12 -4.74 1.29 -5.86
CA ILE A 12 -5.12 1.97 -7.11
C ILE A 12 -4.17 3.12 -7.46
N ASP A 13 -3.49 3.68 -6.47
CA ASP A 13 -2.62 4.85 -6.67
C ASP A 13 -1.55 4.96 -5.58
N LEU A 14 -0.63 5.91 -5.73
CA LEU A 14 0.37 6.30 -4.73
C LEU A 14 0.17 7.76 -4.34
N ASN A 15 0.37 8.07 -3.07
CA ASN A 15 0.52 9.48 -2.67
C ASN A 15 1.94 10.00 -2.97
N SER A 16 2.14 11.31 -2.83
CA SER A 16 3.44 11.98 -3.08
C SER A 16 4.59 11.49 -2.18
N SER A 17 4.29 10.71 -1.13
CA SER A 17 5.28 10.11 -0.24
C SER A 17 5.63 8.67 -0.63
N GLY A 18 5.06 8.12 -1.72
CA GLY A 18 5.26 6.74 -2.16
C GLY A 18 4.46 5.71 -1.35
N VAL A 19 3.38 6.12 -0.69
CA VAL A 19 2.48 5.23 0.05
C VAL A 19 1.31 4.82 -0.84
N GLY A 20 1.02 3.53 -0.86
CA GLY A 20 -0.13 2.97 -1.56
C GLY A 20 -1.45 3.49 -1.03
N LEU A 21 -2.32 3.85 -1.96
CA LEU A 21 -3.69 4.23 -1.72
C LEU A 21 -4.58 3.13 -2.29
N GLY A 22 -5.29 2.44 -1.40
CA GLY A 22 -6.37 1.56 -1.75
C GLY A 22 -7.71 2.22 -1.43
N ARG A 23 -8.72 1.96 -2.26
CA ARG A 23 -10.07 2.48 -2.07
C ARG A 23 -11.03 1.31 -1.97
N THR A 24 -11.85 1.34 -0.91
CA THR A 24 -12.88 0.31 -0.71
C THR A 24 -14.17 0.67 -1.43
N LEU A 25 -15.10 -0.29 -1.51
CA LEU A 25 -16.41 -0.12 -2.15
C LEU A 25 -17.24 1.02 -1.54
N GLU A 26 -17.03 1.33 -0.26
CA GLU A 26 -17.70 2.40 0.48
C GLU A 26 -17.04 3.77 0.29
N ASN A 27 -16.22 3.92 -0.76
CA ASN A 27 -15.50 5.15 -1.07
C ASN A 27 -14.44 5.56 -0.02
N PHE A 28 -14.11 4.65 0.90
CA PHE A 28 -13.23 4.91 2.02
C PHE A 28 -11.77 4.63 1.65
N VAL A 29 -10.88 5.57 1.98
CA VAL A 29 -9.46 5.56 1.60
C VAL A 29 -8.64 4.84 2.65
N ILE A 30 -7.78 3.92 2.22
CA ILE A 30 -6.88 3.19 3.09
C ILE A 30 -5.46 3.33 2.57
N PHE A 31 -4.59 3.83 3.45
CA PHE A 31 -3.18 3.96 3.17
C PHE A 31 -2.44 2.70 3.59
N VAL A 32 -1.73 2.10 2.63
CA VAL A 32 -0.91 0.91 2.82
C VAL A 32 0.51 1.24 2.34
N PRO A 33 1.50 1.39 3.24
CA PRO A 33 2.87 1.63 2.83
C PRO A 33 3.50 0.36 2.24
N LYS A 34 4.54 0.53 1.41
CA LYS A 34 5.29 -0.55 0.73
C LYS A 34 4.50 -1.31 -0.34
N THR A 35 3.51 -0.68 -0.93
CA THR A 35 2.70 -1.24 -2.01
C THR A 35 2.71 -0.32 -3.22
N LEU A 36 2.36 -0.86 -4.38
CA LEU A 36 2.32 -0.19 -5.66
C LEU A 36 0.94 -0.29 -6.31
N PRO A 37 0.57 0.63 -7.21
CA PRO A 37 -0.69 0.57 -7.94
C PRO A 37 -0.77 -0.73 -8.74
N GLY A 38 -1.88 -1.45 -8.59
CA GLY A 38 -2.09 -2.79 -9.14
C GLY A 38 -1.77 -3.94 -8.18
N ASP A 39 -1.15 -3.69 -7.01
CA ASP A 39 -0.97 -4.74 -6.01
C ASP A 39 -2.32 -5.07 -5.35
N LEU A 40 -2.66 -6.36 -5.31
CA LEU A 40 -3.68 -6.89 -4.42
C LEU A 40 -3.00 -7.37 -3.14
N VAL A 41 -3.33 -6.73 -2.01
CA VAL A 41 -2.63 -7.00 -0.74
C VAL A 41 -3.59 -7.32 0.37
N THR A 42 -3.13 -8.15 1.30
CA THR A 42 -3.73 -8.27 2.62
C THR A 42 -3.10 -7.23 3.53
N ALA A 43 -3.90 -6.33 4.07
CA ALA A 43 -3.46 -5.28 4.97
C ALA A 43 -4.20 -5.35 6.32
N LYS A 44 -3.48 -5.11 7.41
CA LYS A 44 -4.05 -5.05 8.76
C LYS A 44 -4.30 -3.61 9.18
N ILE A 45 -5.54 -3.28 9.47
CA ILE A 45 -5.92 -1.94 9.94
C ILE A 45 -5.17 -1.61 11.24
N SER A 46 -4.29 -0.62 11.20
CA SER A 46 -3.51 -0.18 12.35
C SER A 46 -4.14 1.02 13.03
N LYS A 47 -4.74 1.92 12.25
CA LYS A 47 -5.41 3.13 12.73
C LYS A 47 -6.59 3.47 11.83
N VAL A 48 -7.70 3.89 12.43
CA VAL A 48 -8.88 4.38 11.71
C VAL A 48 -9.06 5.84 12.10
N LYS A 49 -9.21 6.72 11.12
CA LYS A 49 -9.61 8.13 11.29
C LYS A 49 -10.93 8.36 10.56
N SER A 50 -11.53 9.53 10.76
CA SER A 50 -12.86 9.85 10.23
C SER A 50 -12.95 9.77 8.69
N ASN A 51 -11.87 10.09 7.97
CA ASN A 51 -11.87 10.15 6.50
C ASN A 51 -10.98 9.10 5.83
N TYR A 52 -10.13 8.39 6.58
CA TYR A 52 -9.23 7.37 6.05
C TYR A 52 -8.79 6.39 7.14
N ALA A 53 -8.29 5.23 6.73
CA ALA A 53 -7.56 4.32 7.60
C ALA A 53 -6.10 4.18 7.17
N GLU A 54 -5.26 3.83 8.13
CA GLU A 54 -3.88 3.43 7.93
C GLU A 54 -3.80 1.93 8.23
N ALA A 55 -3.30 1.17 7.26
CA ALA A 55 -3.13 -0.26 7.38
C ALA A 55 -1.66 -0.63 7.17
N LYS A 56 -1.23 -1.72 7.80
CA LYS A 56 0.09 -2.30 7.59
C LYS A 56 -0.03 -3.43 6.58
N LEU A 57 0.83 -3.43 5.57
CA LEU A 57 0.97 -4.55 4.66
C LEU A 57 1.30 -5.82 5.47
N ILE A 58 0.50 -6.86 5.29
CA ILE A 58 0.74 -8.20 5.84
C ILE A 58 1.32 -9.09 4.75
N ASP A 59 0.65 -9.14 3.60
CA ASP A 59 1.06 -9.98 2.49
C ASP A 59 0.60 -9.39 1.14
N ILE A 60 1.28 -9.76 0.05
CA ILE A 60 0.93 -9.36 -1.30
C ILE A 60 0.37 -10.60 -1.99
N ILE A 61 -0.95 -10.64 -2.17
CA ILE A 61 -1.67 -11.73 -2.83
C ILE A 61 -1.30 -11.77 -4.31
N THR A 62 -1.38 -10.60 -4.96
CA THR A 62 -1.05 -10.45 -6.38
C THR A 62 -0.16 -9.22 -6.54
N PRO A 63 1.12 -9.40 -6.91
CA PRO A 63 1.97 -8.27 -7.21
C PRO A 63 1.52 -7.57 -8.49
N SER A 64 1.65 -6.25 -8.50
CA SER A 64 1.40 -5.42 -9.68
C SER A 64 2.36 -5.81 -10.81
N PRO A 65 1.89 -5.88 -12.07
CA PRO A 65 2.75 -6.06 -13.23
C PRO A 65 3.73 -4.89 -13.43
N SER A 66 3.45 -3.73 -12.81
CA SER A 66 4.33 -2.56 -12.82
C SER A 66 5.44 -2.65 -11.76
N ARG A 67 5.52 -3.73 -10.96
CA ARG A 67 6.70 -4.01 -10.14
C ARG A 67 7.87 -4.34 -11.06
N ILE A 68 8.63 -3.31 -11.39
CA ILE A 68 9.95 -3.49 -11.99
C ILE A 68 10.90 -3.82 -10.83
N GLU A 69 11.62 -4.93 -10.91
CA GLU A 69 12.72 -5.18 -9.99
C GLU A 69 13.74 -4.05 -10.12
N PRO A 70 14.07 -3.33 -9.04
CA PRO A 70 14.97 -2.20 -9.13
C PRO A 70 16.34 -2.70 -9.59
N TYR A 71 16.79 -2.24 -10.76
CA TYR A 71 18.06 -2.65 -11.37
C TYR A 71 19.28 -2.22 -10.54
N CYS A 72 19.08 -1.31 -9.58
CA CYS A 72 20.15 -0.72 -8.80
C CYS A 72 20.37 -1.50 -7.51
N MET A 73 21.57 -2.08 -7.36
CA MET A 73 22.04 -2.74 -6.13
C MET A 73 22.02 -1.86 -4.87
N HIS A 74 21.87 -0.54 -5.01
CA HIS A 74 21.77 0.42 -3.89
C HIS A 74 20.33 0.85 -3.60
N PHE A 75 19.34 0.28 -4.27
CA PHE A 75 17.93 0.56 -4.01
C PHE A 75 17.59 0.21 -2.57
N GLY A 76 17.12 1.19 -1.80
CA GLY A 76 16.91 1.09 -0.35
C GLY A 76 18.06 1.61 0.53
N VAL A 77 19.23 1.93 -0.05
CA VAL A 77 20.41 2.43 0.71
C VAL A 77 20.69 3.91 0.44
N CYS A 78 20.66 4.35 -0.82
CA CYS A 78 21.17 5.69 -1.17
C CYS A 78 20.12 6.83 -1.10
N GLY A 79 18.84 6.53 -0.85
CA GLY A 79 17.78 7.53 -0.75
C GLY A 79 17.47 8.33 -2.04
N GLY A 80 18.22 8.12 -3.12
CA GLY A 80 18.05 8.82 -4.40
C GLY A 80 16.88 8.33 -5.24
N CYS A 81 16.52 7.05 -5.12
CA CYS A 81 15.35 6.46 -5.79
C CYS A 81 14.25 6.20 -4.77
N LYS A 82 13.09 6.84 -4.95
CA LYS A 82 11.92 6.70 -4.07
C LYS A 82 10.90 5.66 -4.54
N ILE A 83 11.17 4.96 -5.63
CA ILE A 83 10.27 3.98 -6.27
C ILE A 83 11.04 2.88 -6.97
#